data_AF-A0A7S9WSK0-F1
#
_entry.id   AF-A0A7S9WSK0-F1
#
_cell.length_a   1.000
_cell.length_b   1.000
_cell.length_c   1.000
_cell.angle_alpha   90.00
_cell.angle_beta   90.00
_cell.angle_gamma   90.00
#
_symmetry.space_group_name_H-M   'P 1'
#
loop_
_entity.id
_entity.type
_entity.pdbx_description
1 polymer ?
#
loop_
_entity_poly.entity_id
_entity_poly.type
_entity_poly.pdbx_seq_one_letter_code
_entity_poly.pdbx_strand_id
1 'polypeptide(L)'
;MSLAWDYEANACSKDGKFSAKFEGCEVAMGAPTLGELRLFINGEHYLNLKNELLNHAKTLPNLDQNLVKDGSTHQILLSERATACFLFSEDSKFLAFSEWSADKMQIVKILRLADMSIKTDNKRKRVVEFLSFDDGVLEILDSPIFMPKNFTLDIRTLFDDKI
;
A
#
# COMPACT_ATOMS: atom_id res chain seq x y z
N MET A 1 -13.84 -1.26 -1.65
CA MET A 1 -12.69 -1.92 -2.28
C MET A 1 -12.51 -1.25 -3.62
N SER A 2 -11.31 -0.76 -3.92
CA SER A 2 -11.01 -0.11 -5.20
C SER A 2 -10.63 -1.15 -6.24
N LEU A 3 -11.01 -0.87 -7.49
CA LEU A 3 -10.72 -1.67 -8.67
C LEU A 3 -9.46 -1.15 -9.35
N ALA A 4 -8.82 -1.99 -10.17
CA ALA A 4 -7.60 -1.58 -10.86
C ALA A 4 -7.80 -0.46 -11.90
N TRP A 5 -9.05 -0.10 -12.24
CA TRP A 5 -9.41 0.95 -13.20
C TRP A 5 -9.90 2.25 -12.54
N ASP A 6 -9.96 2.32 -11.20
CA ASP A 6 -10.41 3.55 -10.55
C ASP A 6 -9.37 4.68 -10.75
N TYR A 7 -9.84 5.88 -11.09
CA TYR A 7 -9.00 7.07 -11.24
C TYR A 7 -8.60 7.66 -9.89
N GLU A 8 -9.48 7.54 -8.91
CA GLU A 8 -9.28 7.98 -7.55
C GLU A 8 -9.82 6.91 -6.60
N ALA A 9 -9.08 6.64 -5.53
CA ALA A 9 -9.52 5.71 -4.51
C ALA A 9 -9.04 6.19 -3.14
N ASN A 10 -9.89 6.01 -2.13
CA ASN A 10 -9.59 6.37 -0.75
C ASN A 10 -9.98 5.20 0.16
N ALA A 11 -9.14 4.89 1.13
CA ALA A 11 -9.49 3.95 2.20
C ALA A 11 -8.97 4.41 3.55
N CYS A 12 -9.65 4.00 4.61
CA CYS A 12 -9.22 4.21 5.98
C CYS A 12 -8.93 2.86 6.63
N SER A 13 -7.89 2.82 7.47
CA SER A 13 -7.68 1.75 8.45
C SER A 13 -8.90 1.62 9.38
N LYS A 14 -9.16 0.41 9.90
CA LYS A 14 -10.32 0.17 10.79
C LYS A 14 -10.22 0.97 12.09
N ASP A 15 -9.01 1.24 12.58
CA ASP A 15 -8.78 2.03 13.79
C ASP A 15 -8.77 3.55 13.55
N GLY A 16 -8.94 4.00 12.30
CA GLY A 16 -9.03 5.40 11.91
C GLY A 16 -7.72 6.19 12.06
N LYS A 17 -6.59 5.53 12.33
CA LYS A 17 -5.29 6.21 12.53
C LYS A 17 -4.62 6.60 11.22
N PHE A 18 -4.86 5.79 10.20
CA PHE A 18 -4.31 5.92 8.86
C PHE A 18 -5.41 6.00 7.82
N SER A 19 -5.19 6.80 6.79
CA SER A 19 -5.92 6.74 5.53
C SER A 19 -4.95 6.71 4.36
N ALA A 20 -5.39 6.19 3.23
CA ALA A 20 -4.61 6.16 2.00
C ALA A 20 -5.45 6.72 0.85
N LYS A 21 -4.85 7.56 0.03
CA LYS A 21 -5.45 8.14 -1.17
C LYS A 21 -4.60 7.79 -2.38
N PHE A 22 -5.26 7.28 -3.40
CA PHE A 22 -4.74 7.11 -4.74
C PHE A 22 -5.33 8.16 -5.66
N GLU A 23 -4.50 8.71 -6.54
CA GLU A 23 -4.90 9.58 -7.64
C GLU A 23 -4.06 9.23 -8.86
N GLY A 24 -4.73 8.91 -9.97
CA GLY A 24 -4.04 8.44 -11.16
C GLY A 24 -4.88 8.55 -12.42
N CYS A 25 -4.29 8.06 -13.51
CA CYS A 25 -4.92 8.03 -14.82
C CYS A 25 -4.70 6.66 -15.49
N GLU A 26 -5.51 6.34 -16.49
CA GLU A 26 -5.32 5.13 -17.27
C GLU A 26 -3.97 5.19 -18.00
N VAL A 27 -3.23 4.07 -18.00
CA VAL A 27 -1.96 3.95 -18.73
C VAL A 27 -2.15 4.15 -20.24
N ALA A 28 -3.31 3.71 -20.73
CA ALA A 28 -3.82 3.87 -22.09
C ALA A 28 -5.34 3.69 -22.02
N MET A 29 -6.07 4.11 -23.05
CA MET A 29 -7.53 4.00 -23.10
C MET A 29 -8.02 2.57 -22.75
N GLY A 30 -8.75 2.45 -21.64
CA GLY A 30 -9.29 1.19 -21.11
C GLY A 30 -8.29 0.30 -20.37
N ALA A 31 -7.05 0.74 -20.18
CA ALA A 31 -6.04 0.05 -19.37
C ALA A 31 -6.20 0.39 -17.88
N PRO A 32 -5.70 -0.46 -16.97
CA PRO A 32 -5.72 -0.14 -15.55
C PRO A 32 -4.92 1.13 -15.23
N THR A 33 -5.23 1.75 -14.09
CA THR A 33 -4.68 3.05 -13.72
C THR A 33 -3.27 2.96 -13.15
N LEU A 34 -2.53 4.05 -13.34
CA LEU A 34 -1.19 4.33 -12.82
C LEU A 34 -1.24 5.71 -12.16
N GLY A 35 -0.68 5.83 -10.98
CA GLY A 35 -0.65 7.12 -10.29
C GLY A 35 0.05 7.11 -8.95
N GLU A 36 -0.20 8.17 -8.19
CA GLU A 36 0.36 8.37 -6.87
C GLU A 36 -0.50 7.72 -5.80
N LEU A 37 0.14 6.97 -4.90
CA LEU A 37 -0.47 6.52 -3.65
C LEU A 37 0.20 7.21 -2.47
N ARG A 38 -0.61 7.87 -1.64
CA ARG A 38 -0.18 8.62 -0.46
C ARG A 38 -0.85 8.07 0.78
N LEU A 39 -0.08 7.91 1.85
CA LEU A 39 -0.57 7.55 3.18
C LEU A 39 -0.69 8.81 4.04
N PHE A 40 -1.83 8.99 4.68
CA PHE A 40 -2.12 10.07 5.60
C PHE A 40 -2.18 9.52 7.03
N ILE A 41 -1.52 10.21 7.93
CA ILE A 41 -1.43 9.85 9.34
C ILE A 41 -2.11 10.94 10.16
N ASN A 42 -3.01 10.52 11.05
CA ASN A 42 -3.62 11.43 12.02
C ASN A 42 -2.52 12.08 12.90
N GLY A 43 -2.62 13.39 13.14
CA GLY A 43 -1.56 14.21 13.77
C GLY A 43 -1.07 13.70 15.13
N GLU A 44 -1.96 13.24 16.00
CA GLU A 44 -1.57 12.68 17.31
C GLU A 44 -0.80 11.36 17.16
N HIS A 45 -1.25 10.49 16.25
CA HIS A 45 -0.60 9.22 15.98
C HIS A 45 0.76 9.38 15.30
N TYR A 46 0.90 10.38 14.43
CA TYR A 46 2.18 10.70 13.79
C TYR A 46 3.26 11.06 14.82
N LEU A 47 2.94 11.86 15.84
CA LEU A 47 3.92 12.23 16.87
C LEU A 47 4.40 11.00 17.65
N ASN A 48 3.48 10.09 18.00
CA ASN A 48 3.83 8.86 18.69
C ASN A 48 4.70 7.95 17.81
N LEU A 49 4.30 7.73 16.55
CA LEU A 49 5.08 6.94 15.59
C LEU A 49 6.47 7.54 15.37
N LYS A 50 6.56 8.87 15.21
CA LYS A 50 7.84 9.56 15.04
C LYS A 50 8.74 9.36 16.26
N ASN A 51 8.20 9.46 17.47
CA ASN A 51 8.96 9.22 18.70
C ASN A 51 9.45 7.76 18.78
N GLU A 52 8.61 6.79 18.45
CA GLU A 52 9.01 5.37 18.41
C GLU A 52 10.12 5.12 17.37
N LEU A 53 9.96 5.65 16.15
CA LEU A 53 10.96 5.54 15.08
C LEU A 53 12.29 6.24 15.42
N LEU A 54 12.26 7.35 16.15
CA LEU A 54 13.47 8.05 16.61
C LEU A 54 14.17 7.29 17.75
N ASN A 55 13.41 6.64 18.64
CA ASN A 55 13.95 5.84 19.73
C ASN A 55 14.57 4.52 19.24
N HIS A 56 14.02 3.93 18.19
CA HIS A 56 14.60 2.82 17.46
C HIS A 56 15.66 3.33 16.47
N ALA A 57 16.83 3.70 17.00
CA ALA A 57 17.97 4.14 16.20
C ALA A 57 18.29 3.13 15.08
N LYS A 58 17.98 3.53 13.83
CA LYS A 58 18.12 2.85 12.52
C LYS A 58 16.83 2.21 12.00
N THR A 59 15.99 2.94 11.23
CA THR A 59 15.34 2.28 10.07
C THR A 59 14.83 3.16 8.91
N LEU A 60 14.70 4.49 9.00
CA LEU A 60 14.35 5.27 7.78
C LEU A 60 15.16 6.58 7.66
N PRO A 61 16.23 6.61 6.86
CA PRO A 61 16.93 7.86 6.50
C PRO A 61 16.03 8.85 5.73
N ASN A 62 14.88 8.41 5.21
CA ASN A 62 14.07 9.15 4.23
C ASN A 62 12.59 9.34 4.61
N LEU A 63 12.18 9.08 5.86
CA LEU A 63 10.79 9.34 6.27
C LEU A 63 10.45 10.82 6.11
N ASP A 64 11.33 11.71 6.58
CA ASP A 64 11.13 13.16 6.49
C ASP A 64 11.24 13.69 5.04
N GLN A 65 11.92 12.98 4.11
CA GLN A 65 12.09 13.42 2.71
C GLN A 65 10.85 13.17 1.85
N ASN A 66 10.07 12.14 2.17
CA ASN A 66 8.81 11.82 1.47
C ASN A 66 7.59 12.46 2.15
N LEU A 67 7.82 13.26 3.19
CA LEU A 67 6.79 13.87 4.00
C LEU A 67 6.41 15.24 3.47
N VAL A 68 5.16 15.38 3.03
CA VAL A 68 4.60 16.69 2.71
C VAL A 68 3.55 17.02 3.78
N LYS A 69 3.45 18.28 4.21
CA LYS A 69 2.35 18.70 5.09
C LYS A 69 1.19 19.14 4.22
N ASP A 70 0.02 18.53 4.41
CA ASP A 70 -1.24 19.06 3.88
C ASP A 70 -2.15 19.37 5.07
N GLY A 71 -2.31 20.67 5.35
CA GLY A 71 -3.03 21.15 6.53
C GLY A 71 -2.46 20.61 7.86
N SER A 72 -3.31 19.93 8.64
CA SER A 72 -2.97 19.30 9.93
C SER A 72 -2.56 17.82 9.82
N THR A 73 -2.53 17.26 8.61
CA THR A 73 -2.26 15.85 8.35
C THR A 73 -0.88 15.65 7.73
N HIS A 74 -0.16 14.65 8.24
CA HIS A 74 1.14 14.26 7.69
C HIS A 74 0.91 13.25 6.58
N GLN A 75 1.38 13.54 5.37
CA GLN A 75 1.28 12.63 4.23
C GLN A 75 2.65 12.08 3.82
N ILE A 76 2.70 10.79 3.50
CA ILE A 76 3.87 10.08 3.00
C ILE A 76 3.54 9.58 1.60
N LEU A 77 4.36 9.93 0.61
CA LEU A 77 4.29 9.34 -0.72
C LEU A 77 4.81 7.89 -0.66
N LEU A 78 3.94 6.92 -0.96
CA LEU A 78 4.31 5.50 -0.98
C LEU A 78 4.84 5.06 -2.34
N SER A 79 4.24 5.55 -3.42
CA SER A 79 4.65 5.24 -4.80
C SER A 79 4.03 6.22 -5.79
N GLU A 80 4.79 6.63 -6.80
CA GLU A 80 4.31 7.39 -7.98
C GLU A 80 3.83 6.47 -9.11
N ARG A 81 3.96 5.17 -8.91
CA ARG A 81 3.62 4.14 -9.91
C ARG A 81 2.60 3.14 -9.38
N ALA A 82 1.88 3.54 -8.34
CA ALA A 82 0.84 2.71 -7.75
C ALA A 82 -0.30 2.48 -8.75
N THR A 83 -1.10 1.47 -8.46
CA THR A 83 -2.44 1.31 -9.02
C THR A 83 -3.48 1.78 -7.99
N ALA A 84 -4.72 1.98 -8.42
CA ALA A 84 -5.82 2.18 -7.49
C ALA A 84 -6.06 1.00 -6.52
N CYS A 85 -5.50 -0.18 -6.79
CA CYS A 85 -5.64 -1.33 -5.92
C CYS A 85 -4.72 -1.25 -4.68
N PHE A 86 -5.34 -0.97 -3.54
CA PHE A 86 -4.72 -1.04 -2.21
C PHE A 86 -5.75 -1.44 -1.15
N LEU A 87 -5.27 -2.04 -0.06
CA LEU A 87 -6.13 -2.58 0.99
C LEU A 87 -5.43 -2.58 2.35
N PHE A 88 -6.08 -2.01 3.36
CA PHE A 88 -5.64 -2.15 4.75
C PHE A 88 -5.97 -3.54 5.28
N SER A 89 -5.07 -4.11 6.08
CA SER A 89 -5.35 -5.34 6.81
C SER A 89 -6.45 -5.13 7.84
N GLU A 90 -7.16 -6.22 8.16
CA GLU A 90 -8.28 -6.18 9.09
C GLU A 90 -7.88 -5.65 10.48
N ASP A 91 -6.67 -5.98 10.93
CA ASP A 91 -6.10 -5.56 12.20
C ASP A 91 -5.44 -4.17 12.17
N SER A 92 -5.52 -3.46 11.03
CA SER A 92 -4.90 -2.14 10.82
C SER A 92 -3.38 -2.09 11.04
N LYS A 93 -2.69 -3.23 10.98
CA LYS A 93 -1.22 -3.28 11.09
C LYS A 93 -0.50 -3.10 9.77
N PHE A 94 -1.16 -3.43 8.65
CA PHE A 94 -0.55 -3.45 7.34
C PHE A 94 -1.40 -2.72 6.29
N LEU A 95 -0.72 -2.25 5.25
CA LEU A 95 -1.32 -1.76 4.02
C LEU A 95 -0.69 -2.50 2.84
N ALA A 96 -1.51 -3.23 2.09
CA ALA A 96 -1.12 -3.80 0.81
C ALA A 96 -1.40 -2.80 -0.31
N PHE A 97 -0.48 -2.67 -1.26
CA PHE A 97 -0.68 -1.87 -2.47
C PHE A 97 0.04 -2.51 -3.65
N SER A 98 -0.44 -2.22 -4.86
CA SER A 98 0.19 -2.71 -6.09
C SER A 98 0.86 -1.57 -6.85
N GLU A 99 1.98 -1.88 -7.52
CA GLU A 99 2.79 -0.93 -8.28
C GLU A 99 3.16 -1.51 -9.64
N TRP A 100 3.15 -0.66 -10.68
CA TRP A 100 3.65 -0.98 -12.00
C TRP A 100 5.18 -0.98 -12.06
N SER A 101 5.76 -2.10 -12.45
CA SER A 101 7.17 -2.20 -12.81
C SER A 101 7.45 -1.72 -14.24
N ALA A 102 8.74 -1.53 -14.54
CA ALA A 102 9.20 -1.04 -15.84
C ALA A 102 8.86 -1.97 -17.02
N ASP A 103 8.69 -3.27 -16.76
CA ASP A 103 8.29 -4.30 -17.71
C ASP A 103 6.77 -4.36 -17.95
N LYS A 104 6.01 -3.35 -17.48
CA LYS A 104 4.53 -3.28 -17.58
C LYS A 104 3.82 -4.45 -16.90
N MET A 105 4.45 -5.01 -15.89
CA MET A 105 3.82 -5.93 -14.95
C MET A 105 3.55 -5.20 -13.64
N GLN A 106 2.78 -5.83 -12.75
CA GLN A 106 2.50 -5.33 -11.42
C GLN A 106 3.18 -6.20 -10.36
N ILE A 107 3.57 -5.57 -9.26
CA ILE A 107 4.10 -6.21 -8.06
C ILE A 107 3.29 -5.78 -6.85
N VAL A 108 3.26 -6.63 -5.84
CA VAL A 108 2.58 -6.36 -4.58
C VAL A 108 3.61 -5.91 -3.55
N LYS A 109 3.30 -4.81 -2.86
CA LYS A 109 4.08 -4.28 -1.74
C LYS A 109 3.23 -4.28 -0.49
N ILE A 110 3.84 -4.63 0.63
CA ILE A 110 3.22 -4.63 1.96
C ILE A 110 3.97 -3.62 2.82
N LEU A 111 3.27 -2.59 3.24
CA LEU A 111 3.72 -1.62 4.23
C LEU A 111 3.30 -2.11 5.62
N ARG A 112 4.26 -2.24 6.54
CA ARG A 112 4.00 -2.38 7.99
C ARG A 112 3.83 -1.00 8.59
N LEU A 113 2.65 -0.69 9.12
CA LEU A 113 2.29 0.65 9.58
C LEU A 113 3.00 1.05 10.89
N ALA A 114 3.40 0.06 11.70
CA ALA A 114 4.08 0.29 12.97
C ALA A 114 5.47 0.92 12.83
N ASP A 115 6.18 0.62 11.75
CA ASP A 115 7.55 1.11 11.53
C ASP A 115 7.80 1.66 10.13
N MET A 116 6.75 1.73 9.31
CA MET A 116 6.78 2.17 7.92
C MET A 116 7.72 1.36 7.02
N SER A 117 8.06 0.13 7.41
CA SER A 117 8.86 -0.76 6.58
C SER A 117 8.03 -1.33 5.43
N ILE A 118 8.62 -1.39 4.24
CA ILE A 118 7.98 -1.95 3.04
C ILE A 118 8.70 -3.22 2.63
N LYS A 119 7.92 -4.29 2.41
CA LYS A 119 8.37 -5.53 1.78
C LYS A 119 7.67 -5.71 0.44
N THR A 120 8.35 -6.36 -0.50
CA THR A 120 7.85 -6.56 -1.86
C THR A 120 7.74 -8.05 -2.15
N ASP A 121 6.57 -8.49 -2.62
CA ASP A 121 6.44 -9.76 -3.31
C ASP A 121 6.92 -9.59 -4.76
N ASN A 122 8.07 -10.18 -5.07
CA ASN A 122 8.70 -10.06 -6.38
C ASN A 122 8.02 -10.91 -7.48
N LYS A 123 6.94 -11.62 -7.15
CA LYS A 123 6.15 -12.36 -8.14
C LYS A 123 5.39 -11.36 -9.02
N ARG A 124 5.75 -11.32 -10.30
CA ARG A 124 5.10 -10.48 -11.31
C ARG A 124 3.66 -10.94 -11.55
N LYS A 125 2.74 -9.98 -11.61
CA LYS A 125 1.30 -10.14 -11.92
C LYS A 125 0.97 -9.27 -13.12
N ARG A 126 -0.08 -9.58 -13.88
CA ARG A 126 -0.48 -8.75 -15.03
C ARG A 126 -1.30 -7.54 -14.56
N VAL A 127 -2.37 -7.80 -13.83
CA VAL A 127 -3.25 -6.79 -13.22
C VAL A 127 -3.75 -7.32 -11.90
N VAL A 128 -3.56 -6.59 -10.82
CA VAL A 128 -3.81 -7.01 -9.45
C VAL A 128 -5.11 -6.39 -8.95
N GLU A 129 -5.96 -7.23 -8.36
CA GLU A 129 -7.05 -6.83 -7.47
C GLU A 129 -6.89 -7.56 -6.12
N PHE A 130 -7.05 -6.86 -5.01
CA PHE A 130 -7.02 -7.45 -3.67
C PHE A 130 -8.44 -7.78 -3.23
N LEU A 131 -8.65 -9.03 -2.79
CA LEU A 131 -9.96 -9.56 -2.42
C LEU A 131 -10.21 -9.49 -0.91
N SER A 132 -9.21 -9.82 -0.11
CA SER A 132 -9.26 -9.72 1.35
C SER A 132 -7.86 -9.58 1.93
N PHE A 133 -7.79 -9.06 3.15
CA PHE A 133 -6.54 -8.99 3.89
C PHE A 133 -6.82 -9.22 5.38
N ASP A 134 -6.85 -10.48 5.77
CA ASP A 134 -7.22 -10.97 7.09
C ASP A 134 -6.17 -11.96 7.60
N ASP A 135 -5.96 -11.98 8.92
CA ASP A 135 -5.02 -12.89 9.61
C ASP A 135 -3.62 -13.02 8.96
N GLY A 136 -3.08 -11.91 8.44
CA GLY A 136 -1.77 -11.88 7.76
C GLY A 136 -1.74 -12.55 6.39
N VAL A 137 -2.90 -12.88 5.82
CA VAL A 137 -3.02 -13.44 4.47
C VAL A 137 -3.70 -12.42 3.57
N LEU A 138 -3.04 -12.09 2.47
CA LEU A 138 -3.59 -11.24 1.41
C LEU A 138 -4.09 -12.12 0.27
N GLU A 139 -5.39 -12.07 -0.02
CA GLU A 139 -5.99 -12.72 -1.18
C GLU A 139 -5.91 -11.79 -2.40
N ILE A 140 -5.38 -12.32 -3.50
CA ILE A 140 -5.05 -11.56 -4.70
C ILE A 140 -5.67 -12.24 -5.92
N LEU A 141 -6.42 -11.47 -6.70
CA LEU A 141 -6.87 -11.83 -8.03
C LEU A 141 -5.93 -11.21 -9.07
N ASP A 142 -5.28 -12.05 -9.89
CA ASP A 142 -4.56 -11.61 -11.08
C ASP A 142 -5.48 -11.66 -12.30
N SER A 143 -5.41 -10.63 -13.13
CA SER A 143 -6.10 -10.54 -14.41
C SER A 143 -7.61 -10.67 -14.28
N PRO A 144 -8.26 -9.81 -13.48
CA PRO A 144 -9.67 -9.92 -13.08
C PRO A 144 -10.62 -10.02 -14.27
N ILE A 145 -10.30 -9.36 -15.38
CA ILE A 145 -11.13 -9.34 -16.60
C ILE A 145 -10.81 -10.51 -17.55
N PHE A 146 -9.57 -11.02 -17.58
CA PHE A 146 -9.13 -11.98 -18.60
C PHE A 146 -8.28 -13.11 -18.03
N MET A 147 -8.86 -14.33 -18.01
CA MET A 147 -8.26 -15.53 -17.43
C MET A 147 -7.82 -15.31 -15.97
N PRO A 148 -8.79 -15.04 -15.07
CA PRO A 148 -8.51 -14.74 -13.67
C PRO A 148 -7.77 -15.88 -12.97
N LYS A 149 -6.82 -15.51 -12.10
CA LYS A 149 -6.10 -16.46 -11.24
C LYS A 149 -6.03 -15.96 -9.80
N ASN A 150 -6.45 -16.79 -8.87
CA ASN A 150 -6.36 -16.51 -7.45
C ASN A 150 -4.98 -16.89 -6.90
N PHE A 151 -4.45 -16.03 -6.04
CA PHE A 151 -3.23 -16.24 -5.30
C PHE A 151 -3.45 -15.82 -3.85
N THR A 152 -2.70 -16.44 -2.95
CA THR A 152 -2.59 -16.00 -1.56
C THR A 152 -1.16 -15.60 -1.28
N LEU A 153 -0.99 -14.54 -0.50
CA LEU A 153 0.30 -14.08 -0.01
C LEU A 153 0.26 -14.04 1.52
N ASP A 154 1.02 -14.94 2.14
CA ASP A 154 1.23 -14.93 3.58
C ASP A 154 2.35 -13.93 3.93
N ILE A 155 2.00 -12.85 4.62
CA ILE A 155 2.96 -11.78 4.93
C ILE A 155 4.03 -12.22 5.93
N ARG A 156 3.81 -13.29 6.70
CA ARG A 156 4.83 -13.88 7.60
C ARG A 156 6.03 -14.42 6.83
N THR A 157 5.86 -14.66 5.52
CA THR A 157 6.97 -15.06 4.64
C THR A 157 7.83 -13.87 4.17
N LEU A 158 7.36 -12.63 4.39
CA LEU A 158 8.05 -11.40 3.97
C LEU A 158 8.75 -10.67 5.11
N PHE A 159 8.21 -10.79 6.32
CA PHE A 159 8.79 -10.24 7.54
C PHE A 159 9.37 -11.38 8.37
N ASP A 160 10.69 -11.38 8.57
CA ASP A 160 11.41 -12.42 9.31
C ASP A 160 11.15 -12.38 10.84
N ASP A 161 10.54 -11.28 11.30
CA ASP A 161 10.16 -11.07 12.69
C ASP A 161 8.79 -11.72 12.95
N LYS A 162 8.59 -12.31 14.14
CA LYS A 162 7.27 -12.83 14.54
C LYS A 162 6.24 -11.68 14.52
N ILE A 163 5.29 -11.77 13.59
CA ILE A 163 4.15 -10.84 13.40
C ILE A 163 3.15 -10.94 14.55
#